data_AF-A0AAE1J3K6-F1
#
_entry.id   AF-A0AAE1J3K6-F1
#
_cell.length_a   1.000
_cell.length_b   1.000
_cell.length_c   1.000
_cell.angle_alpha   90.00
_cell.angle_beta   90.00
_cell.angle_gamma   90.00
#
_symmetry.space_group_name_H-M   'P 1'
#
loop_
_entity.id
_entity.type
_entity.pdbx_description
1 polymer ?
#
loop_
_entity_poly.entity_id
_entity_poly.type
_entity_poly.pdbx_seq_one_letter_code
_entity_poly.pdbx_strand_id
1 'polypeptide(L)'
;MAGFFSVLRRLYLSVYNWTVFFGWVQVLYLVLKTLKESGHEHVYEAAEKPLLFAQTAAVLEILHGLVGLVRSPVSATLPQIGSRLYLVWGILYSFPETRNHVLVTSLLISWSLTEIIRYSFFGMKEAFGFTPSWLLWLRYSTFLLLYPTGISSEVGLIYIALPFIKNSEKYCIRMPNKWNFSFDYFYAAIIALGIYVPGSPHMYTYMLAQRKKALSKSKRE
;
A
#
# COMPACT_ATOMS: atom_id res chain seq x y z
N MET A 1 -24.10 -11.34 25.61
CA MET A 1 -23.88 -11.38 24.14
C MET A 1 -22.84 -10.39 23.64
N ALA A 2 -22.86 -9.09 24.03
CA ALA A 2 -21.90 -8.09 23.53
C ALA A 2 -20.40 -8.42 23.75
N GLY A 3 -20.06 -9.09 24.86
CA GLY A 3 -18.68 -9.50 25.14
C GLY A 3 -18.16 -10.64 24.25
N PHE A 4 -19.02 -11.57 23.83
CA PHE A 4 -18.62 -12.67 22.95
C PHE A 4 -18.29 -12.16 21.53
N PHE A 5 -19.13 -11.26 21.00
CA PHE A 5 -18.88 -10.62 19.72
C PHE A 5 -17.61 -9.73 19.72
N SER A 6 -17.27 -9.11 20.86
CA SER A 6 -16.04 -8.32 20.95
C SER A 6 -14.78 -9.19 20.96
N VAL A 7 -14.82 -10.34 21.67
CA VAL A 7 -13.72 -11.31 21.68
C VAL A 7 -13.54 -11.94 20.30
N LEU A 8 -14.63 -12.34 19.64
CA LEU A 8 -14.56 -12.92 18.29
C LEU A 8 -13.99 -11.93 17.27
N ARG A 9 -14.42 -10.66 17.32
CA ARG A 9 -13.86 -9.59 16.49
C ARG A 9 -12.36 -9.42 16.74
N ARG A 10 -11.94 -9.40 18.00
CA ARG A 10 -10.53 -9.21 18.39
C ARG A 10 -9.65 -10.37 17.93
N LEU A 11 -10.14 -11.61 18.06
CA LEU A 11 -9.47 -12.81 17.56
C LEU A 11 -9.35 -12.79 16.03
N TYR A 12 -10.46 -12.51 15.33
CA TYR A 12 -10.47 -12.40 13.87
C TYR A 12 -9.47 -11.34 13.37
N LEU A 13 -9.51 -10.13 13.95
CA LEU A 13 -8.58 -9.06 13.57
C LEU A 13 -7.13 -9.42 13.90
N SER A 14 -6.88 -10.10 15.01
CA SER A 14 -5.53 -10.57 15.35
C SER A 14 -5.00 -11.57 14.32
N VAL A 15 -5.79 -12.60 13.98
CA VAL A 15 -5.43 -13.61 12.97
C VAL A 15 -5.21 -12.96 11.60
N TYR A 16 -6.09 -12.03 11.22
CA TYR A 16 -5.97 -11.27 9.98
C TYR A 16 -4.65 -10.47 9.94
N ASN A 17 -4.39 -9.65 10.96
CA ASN A 17 -3.18 -8.83 11.02
C ASN A 17 -1.89 -9.68 10.98
N TRP A 18 -1.86 -10.81 11.70
CA TRP A 18 -0.70 -11.71 11.68
C TRP A 18 -0.52 -12.41 10.34
N THR A 19 -1.61 -12.87 9.72
CA THR A 19 -1.55 -13.49 8.38
C THR A 19 -0.98 -12.51 7.35
N VAL A 20 -1.47 -11.28 7.34
CA VAL A 20 -0.99 -10.27 6.38
C VAL A 20 0.43 -9.82 6.72
N PHE A 21 0.79 -9.75 8.00
CA PHE A 21 2.18 -9.53 8.44
C PHE A 21 3.14 -10.57 7.85
N PHE A 22 2.83 -11.87 7.99
CA PHE A 22 3.67 -12.93 7.43
C PHE A 22 3.72 -12.87 5.90
N GLY A 23 2.61 -12.50 5.25
CA GLY A 23 2.57 -12.25 3.81
C GLY A 23 3.58 -11.18 3.38
N TRP A 24 3.61 -10.03 4.05
CA TRP A 24 4.58 -8.97 3.74
C TRP A 24 6.02 -9.32 4.10
N VAL A 25 6.26 -10.08 5.17
CA VAL A 25 7.59 -10.63 5.48
C VAL A 25 8.06 -11.55 4.36
N GLN A 26 7.18 -12.40 3.84
CA GLN A 26 7.48 -13.28 2.70
C GLN A 26 7.82 -12.47 1.44
N VAL A 27 7.06 -11.41 1.14
CA VAL A 27 7.37 -10.49 0.03
C VAL A 27 8.77 -9.90 0.22
N LEU A 28 9.07 -9.33 1.39
CA LEU A 28 10.38 -8.72 1.66
C LEU A 28 11.52 -9.73 1.53
N TYR A 29 11.33 -10.94 2.07
CA TYR A 29 12.33 -12.00 2.00
C TYR A 29 12.63 -12.39 0.55
N LEU A 30 11.60 -12.60 -0.27
CA LEU A 30 11.77 -12.95 -1.69
C LEU A 30 12.41 -11.82 -2.48
N VAL A 31 12.04 -10.57 -2.21
CA VAL A 31 12.65 -9.38 -2.83
C VAL A 31 14.13 -9.31 -2.52
N LEU A 32 14.52 -9.41 -1.25
CA LEU A 32 15.92 -9.32 -0.84
C LEU A 32 16.76 -10.49 -1.32
N LYS A 33 16.19 -11.72 -1.28
CA LYS A 33 16.84 -12.92 -1.80
C LYS A 33 17.13 -12.78 -3.30
N THR A 34 16.10 -12.45 -4.08
CA THR A 34 16.21 -12.35 -5.54
C THR A 34 17.11 -11.18 -5.95
N LEU A 35 17.07 -10.07 -5.23
CA LEU A 35 17.96 -8.93 -5.47
C LEU A 35 19.44 -9.32 -5.30
N LYS A 36 19.75 -10.18 -4.32
CA LYS A 36 21.11 -10.66 -4.06
C LYS A 36 21.56 -11.72 -5.08
N GLU A 37 20.66 -12.59 -5.51
CA GLU A 37 20.99 -13.76 -6.36
C GLU A 37 20.93 -13.46 -7.86
N SER A 38 19.96 -12.65 -8.31
CA SER A 38 19.60 -12.51 -9.73
C SER A 38 19.42 -11.06 -10.19
N GLY A 39 19.67 -10.09 -9.31
CA GLY A 39 19.56 -8.67 -9.60
C GLY A 39 18.12 -8.14 -9.59
N HIS A 40 17.96 -6.86 -9.93
CA HIS A 40 16.70 -6.12 -9.78
C HIS A 40 15.62 -6.49 -10.81
N GLU A 41 16.00 -7.08 -11.95
CA GLU A 41 15.07 -7.41 -13.04
C GLU A 41 14.11 -8.56 -12.67
N HIS A 42 14.61 -9.56 -11.93
CA HIS A 42 13.82 -10.75 -11.56
C HIS A 42 13.04 -10.58 -10.25
N VAL A 43 13.22 -9.46 -9.54
CA VAL A 43 12.63 -9.22 -8.22
C VAL A 43 11.11 -9.28 -8.26
N TYR A 44 10.51 -8.67 -9.29
CA TYR A 44 9.06 -8.62 -9.40
C TYR A 44 8.47 -10.01 -9.67
N GLU A 45 9.07 -10.82 -10.55
CA GLU A 45 8.57 -12.15 -10.89
C GLU A 45 8.52 -13.07 -9.67
N ALA A 46 9.55 -13.02 -8.82
CA ALA A 46 9.60 -13.81 -7.59
C ALA A 46 8.57 -13.34 -6.55
N ALA A 47 8.31 -12.02 -6.48
CA ALA A 47 7.47 -11.41 -5.47
C ALA A 47 6.01 -11.17 -5.92
N GLU A 48 5.67 -11.35 -7.19
CA GLU A 48 4.37 -10.99 -7.78
C GLU A 48 3.20 -11.67 -7.06
N LYS A 49 3.22 -12.99 -6.95
CA LYS A 49 2.15 -13.76 -6.30
C LYS A 49 1.90 -13.31 -4.86
N PRO A 50 2.91 -13.32 -3.95
CA PRO A 50 2.69 -12.89 -2.57
C PRO A 50 2.33 -11.40 -2.48
N LEU A 51 2.85 -10.54 -3.36
CA LEU A 51 2.48 -9.12 -3.43
C LEU A 51 0.99 -8.95 -3.79
N LEU A 52 0.51 -9.64 -4.82
CA LEU A 52 -0.89 -9.57 -5.25
C LEU A 52 -1.84 -10.02 -4.14
N PHE A 53 -1.51 -11.11 -3.44
CA PHE A 53 -2.30 -11.57 -2.30
C PHE A 53 -2.29 -10.56 -1.15
N ALA A 54 -1.11 -10.07 -0.75
CA ALA A 54 -0.98 -9.11 0.34
C ALA A 54 -1.70 -7.78 0.03
N GLN A 55 -1.59 -7.30 -1.20
CA GLN A 55 -2.24 -6.05 -1.62
C GLN A 55 -3.76 -6.22 -1.76
N THR A 56 -4.23 -7.36 -2.26
CA THR A 56 -5.67 -7.65 -2.35
C THR A 56 -6.29 -7.84 -0.98
N ALA A 57 -5.55 -8.41 -0.02
CA ALA A 57 -6.00 -8.50 1.37
C ALA A 57 -6.31 -7.12 1.95
N ALA A 58 -5.58 -6.06 1.58
CA ALA A 58 -5.86 -4.69 2.03
C ALA A 58 -7.26 -4.18 1.64
N VAL A 59 -7.93 -4.75 0.62
CA VAL A 59 -9.34 -4.45 0.31
C VAL A 59 -10.25 -4.82 1.48
N LEU A 60 -9.95 -5.91 2.19
CA LEU A 60 -10.71 -6.33 3.36
C LEU A 60 -10.66 -5.28 4.47
N GLU A 61 -9.60 -4.46 4.55
CA GLU A 61 -9.51 -3.36 5.53
C GLU A 61 -10.52 -2.24 5.25
N ILE A 62 -10.76 -1.95 3.97
CA ILE A 62 -11.81 -1.01 3.56
C ILE A 62 -13.16 -1.56 4.02
N LEU A 63 -13.41 -2.85 3.79
CA LEU A 63 -14.64 -3.51 4.24
C LEU A 63 -14.76 -3.49 5.77
N HIS A 64 -13.69 -3.74 6.51
CA HIS A 64 -13.69 -3.65 7.97
C HIS A 64 -14.00 -2.22 8.46
N GLY A 65 -13.49 -1.20 7.77
CA GLY A 65 -13.83 0.20 8.04
C GLY A 65 -15.31 0.52 7.75
N LEU A 66 -15.83 0.07 6.60
CA LEU A 66 -17.21 0.29 6.18
C LEU A 66 -18.24 -0.40 7.07
N VAL A 67 -17.95 -1.64 7.50
CA VAL A 67 -18.81 -2.42 8.42
C VAL A 67 -18.69 -1.94 9.87
N GLY A 68 -17.78 -1.00 10.17
CA GLY A 68 -17.54 -0.48 11.52
C GLY A 68 -16.78 -1.45 12.43
N LEU A 69 -16.17 -2.50 11.86
CA LEU A 69 -15.26 -3.43 12.54
C LEU A 69 -13.94 -2.77 12.94
N VAL A 70 -13.59 -1.62 12.37
CA VAL A 70 -12.47 -0.79 12.85
C VAL A 70 -12.88 0.68 12.75
N ARG A 71 -12.51 1.50 13.75
CA ARG A 71 -12.66 2.96 13.69
C ARG A 71 -11.57 3.55 12.79
N SER A 72 -11.69 3.33 11.48
CA SER A 72 -10.84 3.97 10.47
C SER A 72 -11.65 4.99 9.68
N PRO A 73 -11.14 6.22 9.48
CA PRO A 73 -11.76 7.19 8.58
C PRO A 73 -11.62 6.65 7.15
N VAL A 74 -12.71 6.08 6.63
CA VAL A 74 -12.78 5.42 5.32
C VAL A 74 -12.33 6.38 4.20
N SER A 75 -12.61 7.68 4.35
CA SER A 75 -12.19 8.73 3.41
C SER A 75 -10.67 8.88 3.26
N ALA A 76 -9.89 8.48 4.28
CA ALA A 76 -8.43 8.52 4.22
C ALA A 76 -7.82 7.18 3.77
N THR A 77 -8.47 6.06 4.09
CA THR A 77 -7.99 4.72 3.72
C THR A 77 -8.26 4.37 2.25
N LEU A 78 -9.36 4.88 1.68
CA LEU A 78 -9.73 4.63 0.29
C LEU A 78 -8.67 5.15 -0.69
N PRO A 79 -8.21 6.42 -0.64
CA PRO A 79 -7.17 6.89 -1.55
C PRO A 79 -5.84 6.14 -1.37
N GLN A 80 -5.48 5.80 -0.13
CA GLN A 80 -4.21 5.11 0.17
C GLN A 80 -4.16 3.67 -0.35
N ILE A 81 -5.24 2.90 -0.17
CA ILE A 81 -5.29 1.51 -0.65
C ILE A 81 -5.58 1.50 -2.15
N GLY A 82 -6.43 2.42 -2.62
CA GLY A 82 -6.76 2.58 -4.03
C GLY A 82 -5.56 2.94 -4.89
N SER A 83 -4.68 3.85 -4.45
CA SER A 83 -3.47 4.21 -5.20
C SER A 83 -2.53 3.01 -5.37
N ARG A 84 -2.37 2.19 -4.33
CA ARG A 84 -1.54 0.99 -4.37
C ARG A 84 -2.15 -0.13 -5.22
N LEU A 85 -3.46 -0.34 -5.14
CA LEU A 85 -4.16 -1.29 -6.02
C LEU A 85 -4.04 -0.87 -7.49
N TYR A 86 -4.18 0.43 -7.77
CA TYR A 86 -3.97 0.98 -9.11
C TYR A 86 -2.55 0.69 -9.62
N LEU A 87 -1.53 0.84 -8.78
CA LEU A 87 -0.16 0.52 -9.17
C LEU A 87 0.07 -0.97 -9.42
N VAL A 88 -0.40 -1.83 -8.51
CA VAL A 88 -0.16 -3.28 -8.65
C VAL A 88 -0.94 -3.86 -9.83
N TRP A 89 -2.25 -3.58 -9.91
CA TRP A 89 -3.11 -4.17 -10.93
C TRP A 89 -3.16 -3.33 -12.22
N GLY A 90 -3.28 -2.01 -12.09
CA GLY A 90 -3.42 -1.10 -13.22
C GLY A 90 -2.10 -0.81 -13.95
N ILE A 91 -0.96 -0.83 -13.25
CA ILE A 91 0.35 -0.58 -13.86
C ILE A 91 1.17 -1.87 -13.97
N LEU A 92 1.63 -2.43 -12.86
CA LEU A 92 2.60 -3.53 -12.86
C LEU A 92 2.05 -4.81 -13.50
N TYR A 93 0.81 -5.18 -13.20
CA TYR A 93 0.16 -6.35 -13.81
C TYR A 93 -0.14 -6.12 -15.29
N SER A 94 -0.57 -4.92 -15.68
CA SER A 94 -0.98 -4.61 -17.06
C SER A 94 0.19 -4.35 -18.02
N PHE A 95 1.32 -3.85 -17.52
CA PHE A 95 2.51 -3.46 -18.28
C PHE A 95 3.75 -4.20 -17.76
N PRO A 96 4.02 -5.43 -18.24
CA PRO A 96 5.17 -6.19 -17.81
C PRO A 96 6.51 -5.52 -18.09
N GLU A 97 6.57 -4.61 -19.05
CA GLU A 97 7.75 -3.84 -19.44
C GLU A 97 8.27 -2.93 -18.31
N THR A 98 7.38 -2.55 -17.38
CA THR A 98 7.73 -1.67 -16.25
C THR A 98 8.37 -2.42 -15.08
N ARG A 99 8.29 -3.75 -15.07
CA ARG A 99 8.67 -4.62 -13.93
C ARG A 99 10.17 -4.69 -13.68
N ASN A 100 10.97 -4.54 -14.73
CA ASN A 100 12.42 -4.66 -14.67
C ASN A 100 13.11 -3.41 -14.11
N HIS A 101 12.35 -2.33 -13.88
CA HIS A 101 12.94 -1.07 -13.46
C HIS A 101 13.32 -1.10 -11.96
N VAL A 102 14.48 -0.52 -11.61
CA VAL A 102 14.99 -0.44 -10.22
C VAL A 102 13.96 0.17 -9.24
N LEU A 103 13.10 1.07 -9.74
CA LEU A 103 12.02 1.67 -8.95
C LEU A 103 11.04 0.63 -8.40
N VAL A 104 10.82 -0.50 -9.08
CA VAL A 104 9.99 -1.59 -8.57
C VAL A 104 10.60 -2.19 -7.32
N THR A 105 11.91 -2.45 -7.33
CA THR A 105 12.62 -2.98 -6.16
C THR A 105 12.53 -2.02 -4.97
N SER A 106 12.79 -0.72 -5.21
CA SER A 106 12.66 0.33 -4.18
C SER A 106 11.23 0.41 -3.61
N LEU A 107 10.22 0.35 -4.49
CA LEU A 107 8.81 0.35 -4.11
C LEU A 107 8.47 -0.84 -3.21
N LEU A 108 8.84 -2.06 -3.63
CA LEU A 108 8.50 -3.28 -2.90
C LEU A 108 9.17 -3.33 -1.53
N ILE A 109 10.43 -2.89 -1.42
CA ILE A 109 11.12 -2.79 -0.13
C ILE A 109 10.41 -1.76 0.77
N SER A 110 10.12 -0.57 0.23
CA SER A 110 9.48 0.49 1.00
C SER A 110 8.10 0.05 1.51
N TRP A 111 7.26 -0.48 0.61
CA TRP A 111 5.94 -1.00 0.97
C TRP A 111 6.03 -2.11 1.99
N SER A 112 6.86 -3.13 1.75
CA SER A 112 6.97 -4.26 2.68
C SER A 112 7.40 -3.81 4.07
N LEU A 113 8.39 -2.92 4.19
CA LEU A 113 8.80 -2.38 5.48
C LEU A 113 7.66 -1.61 6.15
N THR A 114 6.97 -0.70 5.44
CA THR A 114 5.85 0.05 6.02
C THR A 114 4.74 -0.87 6.53
N GLU A 115 4.43 -1.93 5.79
CA GLU A 115 3.34 -2.83 6.09
C GLU A 115 3.67 -3.80 7.23
N ILE A 116 4.88 -4.38 7.25
CA ILE A 116 5.37 -5.21 8.36
C ILE A 116 5.23 -4.46 9.68
N ILE A 117 5.63 -3.19 9.72
CA ILE A 117 5.54 -2.34 10.91
C ILE A 117 4.07 -2.09 11.30
N ARG A 118 3.24 -1.78 10.31
CA ARG A 118 1.82 -1.47 10.51
C ARG A 118 1.06 -2.67 11.07
N TYR A 119 1.21 -3.84 10.46
CA TYR A 119 0.54 -5.07 10.89
C TYR A 119 1.12 -5.61 12.20
N SER A 120 2.43 -5.45 12.45
CA SER A 120 3.01 -5.78 13.76
C SER A 120 2.39 -4.94 14.87
N PHE A 121 2.21 -3.63 14.64
CA PHE A 121 1.55 -2.75 15.60
C PHE A 121 0.10 -3.15 15.85
N PHE A 122 -0.69 -3.38 14.79
CA PHE A 122 -2.11 -3.75 14.95
C PHE A 122 -2.26 -5.16 15.54
N GLY A 123 -1.44 -6.11 15.10
CA GLY A 123 -1.40 -7.48 15.61
C GLY A 123 -1.12 -7.52 17.10
N MET A 124 -0.15 -6.76 17.60
CA MET A 124 0.13 -6.71 19.04
C MET A 124 -0.89 -5.93 19.85
N LYS A 125 -1.43 -4.83 19.30
CA LYS A 125 -2.52 -4.10 19.94
C LYS A 125 -3.75 -5.00 20.16
N GLU A 126 -4.14 -5.76 19.14
CA GLU A 126 -5.29 -6.65 19.22
C GLU A 126 -4.96 -7.92 20.03
N ALA A 127 -3.78 -8.52 19.88
CA ALA A 127 -3.44 -9.75 20.62
C ALA A 127 -3.26 -9.50 22.12
N PHE A 128 -2.50 -8.47 22.49
CA PHE A 128 -2.06 -8.28 23.87
C PHE A 128 -2.70 -7.08 24.58
N GLY A 129 -3.36 -6.18 23.85
CA GLY A 129 -4.01 -5.00 24.43
C GLY A 129 -3.03 -3.90 24.83
N PHE A 130 -1.72 -4.16 24.75
CA PHE A 130 -0.65 -3.18 24.92
C PHE A 130 0.15 -3.05 23.63
N THR A 131 0.67 -1.85 23.38
CA THR A 131 1.64 -1.62 22.30
C THR A 131 2.91 -1.08 22.92
N PRO A 132 4.06 -1.77 22.78
CA PRO A 132 5.28 -1.29 23.38
C PRO A 132 5.74 0.01 22.70
N SER A 133 6.33 0.91 23.49
CA SER A 133 6.68 2.28 23.09
C SER A 133 7.63 2.35 21.89
N TRP A 134 8.55 1.38 21.76
CA TRP A 134 9.45 1.28 20.62
C TRP A 134 8.72 1.05 19.29
N LEU A 135 7.64 0.26 19.26
CA LEU A 135 6.85 0.05 18.04
C LEU A 135 6.00 1.25 17.67
N LEU A 136 5.47 1.94 18.68
CA LEU A 136 4.79 3.20 18.45
C LEU A 136 5.76 4.20 17.82
N TRP A 137 6.96 4.33 18.37
CA TRP A 137 8.00 5.18 17.79
C TRP A 137 8.35 4.78 16.36
N LEU A 138 8.55 3.48 16.12
CA LEU A 138 8.95 2.95 14.82
C LEU A 138 7.87 3.22 13.77
N ARG A 139 6.59 2.94 14.08
CA ARG A 139 5.44 3.28 13.23
C ARG A 139 5.37 4.77 12.87
N TYR A 140 5.62 5.65 13.83
CA TYR A 140 5.54 7.10 13.63
C TYR A 140 6.88 7.74 13.22
N SER A 141 7.92 6.97 12.91
CA SER A 141 9.23 7.52 12.48
C SER A 141 9.71 6.95 11.16
N THR A 142 9.37 5.70 10.82
CA THR A 142 9.77 5.08 9.55
C THR A 142 9.14 5.75 8.33
N PHE A 143 7.97 6.39 8.47
CA PHE A 143 7.37 7.15 7.37
C PHE A 143 8.26 8.30 6.89
N LEU A 144 9.18 8.82 7.72
CA LEU A 144 10.07 9.91 7.31
C LEU A 144 11.01 9.50 6.16
N LEU A 145 11.44 8.24 6.13
CA LEU A 145 12.33 7.70 5.09
C LEU A 145 11.57 6.88 4.03
N LEU A 146 10.60 6.09 4.47
CA LEU A 146 9.87 5.17 3.58
C LEU A 146 8.83 5.91 2.73
N TYR A 147 8.27 7.03 3.20
CA TYR A 147 7.27 7.76 2.43
C TYR A 147 7.87 8.47 1.20
N PRO A 148 8.98 9.23 1.30
CA PRO A 148 9.60 9.83 0.13
C PRO A 148 10.06 8.80 -0.91
N THR A 149 10.64 7.68 -0.45
CA THR A 149 11.10 6.59 -1.33
C THR A 149 9.95 5.82 -1.96
N GLY A 150 8.85 5.62 -1.22
CA GLY A 150 7.62 5.02 -1.75
C GLY A 150 7.01 5.92 -2.83
N ILE A 151 6.64 7.15 -2.49
CA ILE A 151 5.98 8.08 -3.42
C ILE A 151 6.82 8.36 -4.67
N SER A 152 8.14 8.53 -4.53
CA SER A 152 9.01 8.74 -5.70
C SER A 152 9.00 7.52 -6.64
N SER A 153 9.02 6.31 -6.08
CA SER A 153 8.95 5.07 -6.85
C SER A 153 7.59 4.88 -7.51
N GLU A 154 6.50 5.22 -6.82
CA GLU A 154 5.13 5.17 -7.34
C GLU A 154 4.91 6.13 -8.52
N VAL A 155 5.26 7.40 -8.33
CA VAL A 155 5.15 8.44 -9.37
C VAL A 155 6.05 8.11 -10.55
N GLY A 156 7.29 7.67 -10.28
CA GLY A 156 8.23 7.28 -11.32
C GLY A 156 7.76 6.08 -12.14
N LEU A 157 7.14 5.07 -11.51
CA LEU A 157 6.59 3.91 -12.23
C LEU A 157 5.40 4.29 -13.11
N ILE A 158 4.49 5.15 -12.64
CA ILE A 158 3.39 5.63 -13.48
C ILE A 158 3.94 6.43 -14.66
N TYR A 159 4.93 7.29 -14.43
CA TYR A 159 5.57 8.08 -15.49
C TYR A 159 6.23 7.20 -16.56
N ILE A 160 6.96 6.16 -16.14
CA ILE A 160 7.57 5.18 -17.06
C ILE A 160 6.50 4.38 -17.80
N ALA A 161 5.36 4.10 -17.17
CA ALA A 161 4.25 3.39 -17.79
C ALA A 161 3.52 4.21 -18.88
N LEU A 162 3.53 5.55 -18.82
CA LEU A 162 2.84 6.44 -19.76
C LEU A 162 3.11 6.14 -21.26
N PRO A 163 4.36 6.01 -21.73
CA PRO A 163 4.63 5.65 -23.13
C PRO A 163 4.09 4.26 -23.50
N PHE A 164 4.16 3.28 -22.60
CA PHE A 164 3.63 1.94 -22.84
C PHE A 164 2.09 1.92 -22.87
N ILE A 165 1.45 2.72 -22.01
CA ILE A 165 0.00 2.94 -22.02
C ILE A 165 -0.43 3.53 -23.37
N LYS A 166 0.28 4.56 -23.85
CA LYS A 166 -0.03 5.21 -25.14
C LYS A 166 0.12 4.27 -26.33
N ASN A 167 1.15 3.42 -26.33
CA ASN A 167 1.47 2.54 -27.45
C ASN A 167 0.60 1.28 -27.50
N SER A 168 0.20 0.75 -26.34
CA SER A 168 -0.56 -0.49 -26.26
C SER A 168 -2.07 -0.30 -26.39
N GLU A 169 -2.57 0.93 -26.23
CA GLU A 169 -4.01 1.29 -26.23
C GLU A 169 -4.87 0.41 -25.31
N LYS A 170 -4.25 -0.28 -24.34
CA LYS A 170 -4.94 -1.18 -23.41
C LYS A 170 -5.88 -0.36 -22.54
N TYR A 171 -7.11 -0.86 -22.41
CA TYR A 171 -8.22 -0.21 -21.71
C TYR A 171 -8.70 1.11 -22.32
N CYS A 172 -8.29 1.45 -23.55
CA CYS A 172 -8.87 2.56 -24.28
C CYS A 172 -10.18 2.12 -24.97
N ILE A 173 -11.29 2.74 -24.59
CA ILE A 173 -12.58 2.59 -25.29
C ILE A 173 -12.63 3.69 -26.34
N ARG A 174 -12.34 3.34 -27.59
CA ARG A 174 -12.45 4.26 -28.73
C ARG A 174 -13.86 4.26 -29.30
N MET A 175 -14.25 5.39 -29.88
CA MET A 175 -15.46 5.46 -30.68
C MET A 175 -15.28 4.68 -32.00
N PRO A 176 -16.36 4.10 -32.56
CA PRO A 176 -17.74 4.13 -32.08
C PRO A 176 -18.06 2.97 -31.11
N ASN A 177 -18.60 3.30 -29.93
CA ASN A 177 -19.14 2.33 -28.96
C ASN A 177 -20.63 2.62 -28.73
N LYS A 178 -21.45 1.60 -28.42
CA LYS A 178 -22.92 1.70 -28.22
C LYS A 178 -23.34 2.77 -27.20
N TRP A 179 -22.43 3.16 -26.31
CA TRP A 179 -22.65 4.09 -25.20
C TRP A 179 -22.14 5.51 -25.47
N ASN A 180 -21.60 5.80 -26.67
CA ASN A 180 -21.03 7.10 -27.07
C ASN A 180 -20.00 7.70 -26.07
N PHE A 181 -19.26 6.83 -25.38
CA PHE A 181 -18.27 7.21 -24.37
C PHE A 181 -16.87 6.82 -24.85
N SER A 182 -15.95 7.78 -24.83
CA SER A 182 -14.52 7.54 -25.07
C SER A 182 -13.77 7.57 -23.74
N PHE A 183 -13.03 6.51 -23.43
CA PHE A 183 -12.19 6.44 -22.25
C PHE A 183 -10.77 6.14 -22.66
N ASP A 184 -9.85 7.02 -22.33
CA ASP A 184 -8.43 6.84 -22.62
C ASP A 184 -7.66 6.68 -21.32
N TYR A 185 -7.08 5.49 -21.14
CA TYR A 185 -6.32 5.14 -19.94
C TYR A 185 -5.09 6.05 -19.74
N PHE A 186 -4.56 6.60 -20.83
CA PHE A 186 -3.48 7.59 -20.81
C PHE A 186 -3.86 8.88 -20.06
N TYR A 187 -5.02 9.47 -20.37
CA TYR A 187 -5.49 10.68 -19.69
C TYR A 187 -5.88 10.38 -18.24
N ALA A 188 -6.43 9.20 -17.96
CA ALA A 188 -6.70 8.76 -16.59
C ALA A 188 -5.42 8.66 -15.76
N ALA A 189 -4.33 8.10 -16.31
CA ALA A 189 -3.03 8.03 -15.63
C ALA A 189 -2.41 9.41 -15.38
N ILE A 190 -2.57 10.36 -16.32
CA ILE A 190 -2.11 11.75 -16.14
C ILE A 190 -2.91 12.46 -15.06
N ILE A 191 -4.24 12.30 -15.03
CA ILE A 191 -5.09 12.87 -13.98
C ILE A 191 -4.72 12.26 -12.62
N ALA A 192 -4.48 10.95 -12.57
CA ALA A 192 -4.03 10.27 -11.37
C ALA A 192 -2.72 10.86 -10.85
N LEU A 193 -1.70 11.05 -11.72
CA LEU A 193 -0.46 11.75 -11.38
C LEU A 193 -0.72 13.18 -10.89
N GLY A 194 -1.58 13.92 -11.58
CA GLY A 194 -1.93 15.31 -11.27
C GLY A 194 -2.63 15.47 -9.90
N ILE A 195 -3.35 14.46 -9.42
CA ILE A 195 -3.95 14.43 -8.08
C ILE A 195 -2.94 13.90 -7.06
N TYR A 196 -2.16 12.89 -7.43
CA TYR A 196 -1.28 12.18 -6.51
C TYR A 196 -0.07 13.00 -6.09
N VAL A 197 0.54 13.73 -7.04
CA VAL A 197 1.69 14.60 -6.78
C VAL A 197 1.37 15.69 -5.75
N PRO A 198 0.31 16.52 -5.88
CA PRO A 198 -0.03 17.53 -4.87
C PRO A 198 -0.70 16.95 -3.61
N GLY A 199 -1.34 15.77 -3.70
CA GLY A 199 -1.89 15.10 -2.53
C GLY A 199 -0.82 14.56 -1.58
N SER A 200 0.34 14.17 -2.11
CA SER A 200 1.39 13.51 -1.33
C SER A 200 2.04 14.38 -0.24
N PRO A 201 2.37 15.68 -0.44
CA PRO A 201 2.90 16.54 0.63
C PRO A 201 1.84 16.90 1.68
N HIS A 202 0.58 17.00 1.27
CA HIS A 202 -0.54 17.24 2.18
C HIS A 202 -0.67 16.08 3.18
N MET A 203 -0.69 14.83 2.69
CA MET A 203 -0.73 13.65 3.56
C MET A 203 0.53 13.53 4.43
N TYR A 204 1.71 13.87 3.90
CA TYR A 204 2.95 13.86 4.67
C TYR A 204 2.89 14.83 5.86
N THR A 205 2.42 16.05 5.63
CA THR A 205 2.25 17.08 6.67
C THR A 205 1.25 16.63 7.74
N TYR A 206 0.16 15.98 7.30
CA TYR A 206 -0.82 15.38 8.21
C TYR A 206 -0.21 14.27 9.10
N MET A 207 0.64 13.39 8.54
CA MET A 207 1.34 12.36 9.31
C MET A 207 2.36 12.94 10.29
N LEU A 208 3.05 14.03 9.93
CA LEU A 208 3.92 14.78 10.86
C LEU A 208 3.14 15.33 12.06
N ALA A 209 1.95 15.89 11.80
CA ALA A 209 1.06 16.36 12.87
C ALA A 209 0.59 15.20 13.77
N GLN A 210 0.25 14.05 13.18
CA GLN A 210 -0.11 12.84 13.94
C GLN A 210 1.04 12.33 14.80
N ARG A 211 2.26 12.28 14.26
CA ARG A 211 3.48 11.91 15.00
C ARG A 211 3.66 12.79 16.24
N LYS A 212 3.57 14.11 16.07
CA LYS A 212 3.73 15.06 17.18
C LYS A 212 2.70 14.81 18.29
N LYS A 213 1.45 14.49 17.93
CA LYS A 213 0.37 14.17 18.88
C LYS A 213 0.57 12.82 19.58
N ALA A 214 1.00 11.79 18.84
CA ALA A 214 1.17 10.44 19.39
C ALA A 214 2.39 10.38 20.34
N LEU A 215 3.50 10.97 19.95
CA LEU A 215 4.73 10.97 20.75
C LEU A 215 4.65 11.93 21.94
N SER A 216 3.89 13.02 21.87
CA SER A 216 3.70 13.90 23.03
C SER A 216 2.87 13.25 24.13
N LYS A 217 1.91 12.40 23.76
CA LYS A 217 1.09 11.63 24.71
C LYS A 217 1.91 10.54 25.41
N SER A 218 2.74 9.81 24.65
CA SER A 218 3.64 8.77 25.20
C SER A 218 4.73 9.32 26.12
N LYS A 219 5.06 10.62 26.05
CA LYS A 219 6.07 11.24 26.94
C LYS A 219 5.45 11.76 28.26
N ARG A 220 4.12 11.74 28.39
CA ARG A 220 3.37 12.17 29.58
C ARG A 220 2.91 10.99 30.45
N GLU A 221 2.95 9.77 29.92
CA GLU A 221 2.76 8.50 30.64
C GLU A 221 4.13 7.96 31.07
#